data_AF-A0A1F3CBZ1-F1
#
_entry.id   AF-A0A1F3CBZ1-F1
#
_cell.length_a   1.000
_cell.length_b   1.000
_cell.length_c   1.000
_cell.angle_alpha   90.00
_cell.angle_beta   90.00
_cell.angle_gamma   90.00
#
_symmetry.space_group_name_H-M   'P 1'
#
loop_
_entity.id
_entity.type
_entity.pdbx_description
1 polymer ?
#
loop_
_entity_poly.entity_id
_entity_poly.type
_entity_poly.pdbx_seq_one_letter_code
_entity_poly.pdbx_strand_id
1 'polypeptide(L)'
;MKTALLDLNILTALLWPAHEHHEAAHRWFRARANAHWATCPLTQLGFVRIASTPAFSRDALTPAEAVALLAKNLKHPAHEFWTESLQVPAAVRGMEPGLHGYRQLTDAYLLALAGRRKGVLATFDRGLRTLAGDTFDSALEIVPTR
;
A
#
# COMPACT_ATOMS: atom_id res chain seq x y z
N MET A 1 9.99 -12.94 -7.72
CA MET A 1 8.95 -12.43 -6.80
C MET A 1 8.00 -11.53 -7.59
N LYS A 2 6.71 -11.49 -7.24
CA LYS A 2 5.75 -10.56 -7.88
C LYS A 2 6.04 -9.12 -7.46
N THR A 3 5.78 -8.15 -8.33
CA THR A 3 5.83 -6.73 -7.97
C THR A 3 4.80 -6.44 -6.87
N ALA A 4 5.24 -5.79 -5.79
CA ALA A 4 4.36 -5.47 -4.66
C ALA A 4 3.86 -4.02 -4.76
N LEU A 5 2.56 -3.84 -4.97
CA LEU A 5 1.88 -2.58 -4.68
C LEU A 5 1.89 -2.38 -3.17
N LEU A 6 2.46 -1.27 -2.72
CA LEU A 6 2.50 -0.98 -1.29
C LEU A 6 1.16 -0.38 -0.87
N ASP A 7 0.48 -1.04 0.06
CA ASP A 7 -0.61 -0.42 0.80
C ASP A 7 -0.11 0.84 1.51
N LEU A 8 -1.01 1.77 1.81
CA LEU A 8 -0.74 3.01 2.51
C LEU A 8 0.00 2.77 3.84
N ASN A 9 -0.35 1.73 4.60
CA ASN A 9 0.33 1.42 5.85
C ASN A 9 1.80 0.99 5.65
N ILE A 10 2.12 0.21 4.62
CA ILE A 10 3.49 -0.19 4.27
C ILE A 10 4.25 0.99 3.71
N LEU A 11 3.66 1.74 2.77
CA LEU A 11 4.30 2.89 2.15
C LEU A 11 4.65 3.94 3.21
N THR A 12 3.74 4.24 4.12
CA THR A 12 3.99 5.19 5.21
C THR A 12 5.09 4.68 6.13
N ALA A 13 5.04 3.41 6.54
CA ALA A 13 6.07 2.81 7.37
C ALA A 13 7.45 2.79 6.72
N LEU A 14 7.53 2.50 5.42
CA LEU A 14 8.79 2.41 4.70
C LEU A 14 9.43 3.80 4.51
N LEU A 15 8.63 4.83 4.27
CA LEU A 15 9.14 6.16 3.91
C LEU A 15 9.35 7.07 5.13
N TRP A 16 8.59 6.87 6.20
CA TRP A 16 8.58 7.78 7.36
C TRP A 16 9.12 7.10 8.63
N PRO A 17 10.32 7.52 9.11
CA PRO A 17 10.96 6.90 10.27
C PRO A 17 10.16 6.95 11.57
N ALA A 18 9.25 7.92 11.73
CA ALA A 18 8.44 8.06 12.93
C ALA A 18 7.28 7.03 13.01
N HIS A 19 7.06 6.24 11.96
CA HIS A 19 6.00 5.22 11.96
C HIS A 19 6.39 4.01 12.83
N GLU A 20 5.48 3.52 13.67
CA GLU A 20 5.74 2.43 14.63
C GLU A 20 6.25 1.13 13.98
N HIS A 21 5.87 0.87 12.72
CA HIS A 21 6.29 -0.30 11.95
C HIS A 21 7.44 -0.04 10.98
N HIS A 22 8.18 1.07 11.13
CA HIS A 22 9.29 1.42 10.24
C HIS A 22 10.31 0.28 10.10
N GLU A 23 10.77 -0.25 11.23
CA GLU A 23 11.72 -1.37 11.25
C GLU A 23 11.17 -2.64 10.58
N ALA A 24 9.88 -2.94 10.78
CA ALA A 24 9.25 -4.11 10.15
C ALA A 24 9.15 -3.95 8.62
N ALA A 25 8.75 -2.76 8.15
CA ALA A 25 8.71 -2.44 6.73
C ALA A 25 10.10 -2.56 6.09
N HIS A 26 11.15 -2.05 6.74
CA HIS A 26 12.52 -2.17 6.24
C HIS A 26 13.04 -3.61 6.25
N ARG A 27 12.76 -4.41 7.29
CA ARG A 27 13.11 -5.85 7.30
C ARG A 27 12.46 -6.57 6.13
N TRP A 28 11.16 -6.39 5.95
CA TRP A 28 10.42 -6.96 4.83
C TRP A 28 10.99 -6.50 3.49
N PHE A 29 11.18 -5.20 3.29
CA PHE A 29 11.66 -4.63 2.04
C PHE A 29 13.06 -5.14 1.66
N ARG A 30 13.99 -5.27 2.63
CA ARG A 30 15.32 -5.86 2.41
C ARG A 30 15.26 -7.34 2.04
N ALA A 31 14.38 -8.11 2.69
CA ALA A 31 14.21 -9.55 2.40
C ALA A 31 13.72 -9.83 0.97
N ARG A 32 13.15 -8.83 0.29
CA ARG A 32 12.70 -8.93 -1.11
C ARG A 32 13.84 -8.83 -2.14
N ALA A 33 15.09 -8.61 -1.73
CA ALA A 33 16.30 -8.73 -2.57
C ALA A 33 16.19 -8.11 -3.98
N ASN A 34 15.79 -6.84 -4.08
CA ASN A 34 15.56 -6.07 -5.33
C ASN A 34 14.30 -6.44 -6.13
N ALA A 35 13.36 -7.21 -5.57
CA ALA A 35 12.05 -7.34 -6.20
C ALA A 35 11.40 -5.96 -6.39
N HIS A 36 10.71 -5.80 -7.51
CA HIS A 36 10.04 -4.56 -7.83
C HIS A 36 8.92 -4.26 -6.82
N TRP A 37 8.69 -2.98 -6.60
CA TRP A 37 7.60 -2.47 -5.78
C TRP A 37 6.93 -1.33 -6.53
N ALA A 38 5.65 -1.13 -6.24
CA ALA A 38 4.83 -0.19 -6.94
C ALA A 38 4.07 0.73 -6.00
N THR A 39 3.77 1.90 -6.53
CA THR A 39 2.77 2.82 -5.99
C THR A 39 1.76 3.13 -7.09
N CYS A 40 0.57 3.53 -6.69
CA CYS A 40 -0.45 4.12 -7.58
C CYS A 40 -0.88 5.50 -7.06
N PRO A 41 -1.68 6.27 -7.82
CA PRO A 41 -2.15 7.59 -7.40
C PRO A 41 -2.78 7.60 -5.99
N LEU A 42 -3.58 6.58 -5.66
CA LEU A 42 -4.24 6.47 -4.34
C LEU A 42 -3.24 6.33 -3.19
N THR A 43 -2.24 5.46 -3.35
CA THR A 43 -1.21 5.24 -2.32
C THR A 43 -0.31 6.46 -2.13
N GLN A 44 0.06 7.15 -3.22
CA GLN A 44 0.87 8.38 -3.16
C GLN A 44 0.12 9.53 -2.50
N LEU A 45 -1.14 9.76 -2.91
CA LEU A 45 -1.98 10.80 -2.31
C LEU A 45 -2.28 10.48 -0.84
N GLY A 46 -2.56 9.21 -0.54
CA GLY A 46 -2.76 8.73 0.82
C GLY A 46 -1.54 9.00 1.70
N PHE A 47 -0.33 8.71 1.20
CA PHE A 47 0.91 8.95 1.92
C PHE A 47 1.09 10.42 2.27
N VAL A 48 0.97 11.32 1.28
CA VAL A 48 1.11 12.77 1.51
C VAL A 48 0.12 13.23 2.56
N ARG A 49 -1.16 12.80 2.46
CA ARG A 49 -2.20 13.16 3.43
C ARG A 49 -1.88 12.67 4.84
N ILE A 50 -1.48 11.42 5.02
CA ILE A 50 -1.23 10.83 6.34
C ILE A 50 0.02 11.43 6.98
N ALA A 51 1.12 11.49 6.23
CA ALA A 51 2.38 12.04 6.72
C ALA A 51 2.25 13.52 7.11
N SER A 52 1.28 14.24 6.52
CA SER A 52 0.98 15.63 6.84
C SER A 52 -0.22 15.86 7.75
N THR A 53 -0.73 14.82 8.42
CA THR A 53 -1.87 14.96 9.35
C THR A 53 -1.36 15.08 10.79
N PRO A 54 -1.50 16.26 11.46
CA PRO A 54 -0.99 16.45 12.82
C PRO A 54 -1.68 15.55 13.87
N ALA A 55 -2.92 15.14 13.62
CA ALA A 55 -3.62 14.18 14.48
C ALA A 55 -3.00 12.77 14.45
N PHE A 56 -2.16 12.48 13.45
CA PHE A 56 -1.56 11.16 13.25
C PHE A 56 -0.15 11.05 13.86
N SER A 57 0.61 12.16 13.94
CA SER A 57 1.89 12.21 14.67
C SER A 57 2.25 13.62 15.09
N ARG A 58 2.99 13.73 16.19
CA ARG A 58 3.61 14.99 16.63
C ARG A 58 4.71 15.47 15.67
N ASP A 59 5.30 14.55 14.92
CA ASP A 59 6.34 14.81 13.92
C ASP A 59 5.77 14.89 12.49
N ALA A 60 4.50 15.30 12.36
CA ALA A 60 3.85 15.44 11.07
C ALA A 60 4.62 16.41 10.17
N LEU A 61 4.84 16.00 8.92
CA LEU A 61 5.49 16.80 7.91
C LEU A 61 4.53 17.87 7.37
N THR A 62 5.05 18.95 6.82
CA THR A 62 4.25 19.77 5.91
C THR A 62 3.92 18.96 4.64
N PRO A 63 2.84 19.28 3.89
CA PRO A 63 2.55 18.63 2.62
C PRO A 63 3.71 18.72 1.62
N ALA A 64 4.46 19.84 1.62
CA ALA A 64 5.63 20.02 0.76
C ALA A 64 6.78 19.07 1.14
N GLU A 65 7.07 18.91 2.43
CA GLU A 65 8.06 17.95 2.92
C GLU A 65 7.66 16.50 2.63
N ALA A 66 6.38 16.15 2.81
CA ALA A 66 5.86 14.84 2.46
C ALA A 66 5.99 14.55 0.96
N VAL A 67 5.67 15.51 0.09
CA VAL A 67 5.89 15.36 -1.37
C VAL A 67 7.37 15.20 -1.69
N ALA A 68 8.26 15.98 -1.07
CA ALA A 68 9.70 15.86 -1.28
C ALA A 68 10.24 14.49 -0.83
N LEU A 69 9.77 13.99 0.31
CA LEU A 69 10.12 12.66 0.83
C LEU A 69 9.63 11.55 -0.10
N LEU A 70 8.38 11.64 -0.59
CA LEU A 70 7.85 10.73 -1.59
C LEU A 70 8.72 10.75 -2.84
N ALA A 71 8.93 11.92 -3.45
CA ALA A 71 9.67 12.08 -4.70
C ALA A 71 11.11 11.55 -4.63
N LYS A 72 11.77 11.65 -3.47
CA LYS A 72 13.09 11.05 -3.24
C LYS A 72 13.05 9.53 -3.35
N ASN A 73 12.03 8.88 -2.76
CA ASN A 73 11.92 7.42 -2.72
C ASN A 73 11.40 6.83 -4.04
N LEU A 74 10.58 7.56 -4.80
CA LEU A 74 10.13 7.13 -6.14
C LEU A 74 11.28 7.03 -7.16
N LYS A 75 12.46 7.61 -6.89
CA LYS A 75 13.66 7.46 -7.72
C LYS A 75 14.37 6.12 -7.56
N HIS A 76 13.90 5.26 -6.65
CA HIS A 76 14.49 3.93 -6.46
C HIS A 76 14.38 3.11 -7.75
N PRO A 77 15.45 2.45 -8.24
CA PRO A 77 15.46 1.79 -9.55
C PRO A 77 14.45 0.65 -9.70
N ALA A 78 14.06 0.03 -8.58
CA ALA A 78 13.03 -1.02 -8.55
C ALA A 78 11.59 -0.50 -8.32
N HIS A 79 11.39 0.83 -8.31
CA HIS A 79 10.07 1.43 -8.17
C HIS A 79 9.32 1.46 -9.51
N GLU A 80 8.03 1.16 -9.47
CA GLU A 80 7.09 1.34 -10.57
C GLU A 80 5.92 2.23 -10.17
N PHE A 81 5.49 3.10 -11.09
CA PHE A 81 4.22 3.81 -10.95
C PHE A 81 3.14 3.14 -11.81
N TRP A 82 2.11 2.60 -11.16
CA TRP A 82 0.98 1.99 -11.85
C TRP A 82 -0.12 3.03 -12.10
N THR A 83 -0.40 3.27 -13.38
CA THR A 83 -1.36 4.28 -13.86
C THR A 83 -2.76 3.72 -14.14
N GLU A 84 -2.94 2.40 -14.07
CA GLU A 84 -4.22 1.75 -14.32
C GLU A 84 -5.25 2.23 -13.32
N SER A 85 -6.40 2.61 -13.85
CA SER A 85 -7.58 2.88 -13.07
C SER A 85 -8.61 1.76 -13.30
N LEU A 86 -9.26 1.38 -12.20
CA LEU A 86 -10.48 0.60 -12.19
C LEU A 86 -11.63 1.54 -11.87
N GLN A 87 -12.81 1.29 -12.44
CA GLN A 87 -14.03 1.84 -11.86
C GLN A 87 -14.33 1.08 -10.57
N VAL A 88 -14.83 1.76 -9.53
CA VAL A 88 -15.09 1.13 -8.22
C VAL A 88 -15.97 -0.12 -8.33
N PRO A 89 -17.11 -0.11 -9.05
CA PRO A 89 -17.93 -1.33 -9.20
C PRO A 89 -17.18 -2.50 -9.86
N ALA A 90 -16.21 -2.21 -10.74
CA ALA A 90 -15.36 -3.24 -11.34
C ALA A 90 -14.27 -3.72 -10.37
N ALA A 91 -13.73 -2.82 -9.55
CA ALA A 91 -12.69 -3.12 -8.57
C ALA A 91 -13.22 -4.00 -7.43
N VAL A 92 -14.45 -3.76 -6.97
CA VAL A 92 -15.04 -4.52 -5.86
C VAL A 92 -15.72 -5.81 -6.29
N ARG A 93 -15.74 -6.12 -7.60
CA ARG A 93 -16.42 -7.31 -8.14
C ARG A 93 -15.83 -8.59 -7.56
N GLY A 94 -16.68 -9.40 -6.94
CA GLY A 94 -16.31 -10.63 -6.23
C GLY A 94 -15.89 -10.41 -4.77
N MET A 95 -15.80 -9.17 -4.30
CA MET A 95 -15.49 -8.80 -2.91
C MET A 95 -16.68 -8.14 -2.20
N GLU A 96 -17.77 -7.85 -2.91
CA GLU A 96 -18.95 -7.16 -2.37
C GLU A 96 -19.51 -7.81 -1.09
N PRO A 97 -19.61 -9.15 -0.99
CA PRO A 97 -20.12 -9.79 0.23
C PRO A 97 -19.23 -9.54 1.48
N GLY A 98 -17.94 -9.26 1.29
CA GLY A 98 -16.98 -8.98 2.38
C GLY A 98 -16.82 -7.50 2.72
N LEU A 99 -17.50 -6.60 1.99
CA LEU A 99 -17.49 -5.15 2.24
C LEU A 99 -18.49 -4.79 3.34
N HIS A 100 -18.03 -4.79 4.59
CA HIS A 100 -18.82 -4.47 5.77
C HIS A 100 -18.73 -2.99 6.18
N GLY A 101 -17.78 -2.22 5.64
CA GLY A 101 -17.63 -0.81 5.98
C GLY A 101 -16.84 -0.01 4.96
N TYR A 102 -17.10 1.31 4.93
CA TYR A 102 -16.50 2.26 3.97
C TYR A 102 -14.96 2.28 4.00
N ARG A 103 -14.35 1.85 5.11
CA ARG A 103 -12.89 1.80 5.28
C ARG A 103 -12.23 0.76 4.36
N GLN A 104 -12.94 -0.30 4.00
CA GLN A 104 -12.41 -1.40 3.17
C GLN A 104 -12.40 -1.08 1.67
N LEU A 105 -12.99 0.04 1.24
CA LEU A 105 -13.12 0.36 -0.19
C LEU A 105 -11.78 0.60 -0.88
N THR A 106 -10.87 1.29 -0.19
CA THR A 106 -9.52 1.54 -0.73
C THR A 106 -8.74 0.24 -0.82
N ASP A 107 -8.83 -0.59 0.21
CA ASP A 107 -8.15 -1.88 0.27
C ASP A 107 -8.62 -2.84 -0.82
N ALA A 108 -9.94 -2.97 -1.00
CA ALA A 108 -10.53 -3.74 -2.10
C ALA A 108 -10.03 -3.23 -3.46
N TYR A 109 -10.00 -1.91 -3.64
CA TYR A 109 -9.51 -1.31 -4.87
C TYR A 109 -8.05 -1.65 -5.16
N LEU A 110 -7.18 -1.48 -4.16
CA LEU A 110 -5.74 -1.75 -4.29
C LEU A 110 -5.48 -3.24 -4.53
N LEU A 111 -6.25 -4.11 -3.90
CA LEU A 111 -6.14 -5.56 -4.08
C LEU A 111 -6.54 -5.98 -5.51
N ALA A 112 -7.65 -5.44 -6.02
CA ALA A 112 -8.06 -5.67 -7.40
C ALA A 112 -7.04 -5.12 -8.41
N LEU A 113 -6.47 -3.95 -8.14
CA LEU A 113 -5.42 -3.36 -8.97
C LEU A 113 -4.16 -4.25 -9.01
N ALA A 114 -3.73 -4.76 -7.86
CA ALA A 114 -2.62 -5.71 -7.76
C ALA A 114 -2.90 -7.00 -8.55
N GLY A 115 -4.09 -7.57 -8.39
CA GLY A 115 -4.52 -8.74 -9.16
C GLY A 115 -4.47 -8.50 -10.67
N ARG A 116 -4.98 -7.36 -11.15
CA ARG A 116 -4.97 -6.99 -12.58
C ARG A 116 -3.55 -6.85 -13.16
N ARG A 117 -2.60 -6.37 -12.36
CA ARG A 117 -1.19 -6.28 -12.72
C ARG A 117 -0.41 -7.59 -12.53
N LYS A 118 -1.08 -8.68 -12.12
CA LYS A 118 -0.45 -9.95 -11.71
C LYS A 118 0.60 -9.76 -10.61
N GLY A 119 0.47 -8.68 -9.83
CA GLY A 119 1.29 -8.34 -8.69
C GLY A 119 0.69 -8.85 -7.39
N VAL A 120 1.12 -8.23 -6.29
CA VAL A 120 0.53 -8.42 -4.95
C VAL A 120 0.32 -7.08 -4.26
N LEU A 121 -0.69 -6.98 -3.41
CA LEU A 121 -0.85 -5.89 -2.45
C LEU A 121 -0.11 -6.29 -1.17
N ALA A 122 0.96 -5.57 -0.84
CA ALA A 122 1.67 -5.72 0.43
C ALA A 122 1.02 -4.85 1.49
N THR A 123 0.56 -5.45 2.59
CA THR A 123 -0.13 -4.74 3.69
C THR A 123 0.25 -5.31 5.06
N PHE A 124 0.15 -4.49 6.10
CA PHE A 124 0.16 -4.99 7.49
C PHE A 124 -1.20 -5.52 7.96
N ASP A 125 -2.30 -5.19 7.26
CA ASP A 125 -3.64 -5.54 7.70
C ASP A 125 -3.99 -7.01 7.41
N ARG A 126 -4.03 -7.81 8.47
CA ARG A 126 -4.41 -9.23 8.39
C ARG A 126 -5.90 -9.42 8.06
N GLY A 127 -6.74 -8.43 8.37
CA GLY A 127 -8.17 -8.45 8.08
C GLY A 127 -8.47 -8.47 6.58
N LEU A 128 -7.54 -8.03 5.73
CA LEU A 128 -7.66 -8.10 4.28
C LEU A 128 -7.76 -9.54 3.74
N ARG A 129 -7.35 -10.56 4.49
CA ARG A 129 -7.52 -11.96 4.08
C ARG A 129 -8.99 -12.33 3.90
N THR A 130 -9.84 -11.89 4.82
CA THR A 130 -11.28 -12.12 4.75
C THR A 130 -11.89 -11.43 3.54
N LEU A 131 -11.40 -10.24 3.20
CA LEU A 131 -11.85 -9.48 2.04
C LEU A 131 -11.37 -10.11 0.72
N ALA A 132 -10.13 -10.59 0.68
CA ALA A 132 -9.53 -11.22 -0.49
C ALA A 132 -10.25 -12.50 -0.89
N GLY A 133 -10.62 -13.32 0.11
CA GLY A 133 -11.14 -14.67 -0.10
C GLY A 133 -10.23 -15.50 -1.01
N ASP A 134 -10.76 -16.58 -1.57
CA ASP A 134 -9.99 -17.44 -2.48
C ASP A 134 -9.65 -16.74 -3.81
N THR A 135 -10.49 -15.79 -4.24
CA THR A 135 -10.37 -15.09 -5.53
C THR A 135 -9.12 -14.23 -5.60
N PHE A 136 -8.76 -13.55 -4.51
CA PHE A 136 -7.66 -12.58 -4.49
C PHE A 136 -6.51 -12.96 -3.55
N ASP A 137 -6.54 -14.13 -2.89
CA ASP A 137 -5.47 -14.56 -1.97
C ASP A 137 -4.08 -14.53 -2.65
N SER A 138 -4.00 -14.97 -3.92
CA SER A 138 -2.75 -14.94 -4.68
C SER A 138 -2.21 -13.53 -5.00
N ALA A 139 -3.04 -12.51 -4.83
CA ALA A 139 -2.74 -11.09 -5.03
C ALA A 139 -2.53 -10.35 -3.70
N LEU A 140 -2.52 -11.04 -2.55
CA LEU A 140 -2.32 -10.44 -1.23
C LEU A 140 -1.02 -10.94 -0.60
N GLU A 141 -0.23 -10.02 -0.06
CA GLU A 141 0.98 -10.33 0.73
C GLU A 141 0.86 -9.66 2.10
N ILE A 142 0.65 -10.46 3.14
CA ILE A 142 0.62 -9.97 4.53
C ILE A 142 2.05 -9.84 5.04
N VAL A 143 2.44 -8.61 5.38
CA VAL A 143 3.75 -8.29 5.91
C VAL A 143 3.78 -8.49 7.43
N PRO A 144 4.71 -9.28 7.98
CA PRO A 144 4.86 -9.43 9.43
C PRO A 144 5.30 -8.12 10.09
N THR A 145 4.66 -7.75 11.20
CA THR A 145 5.05 -6.59 12.03
C THR A 145 6.07 -6.93 13.12
N ARG A 146 6.29 -8.22 13.40
CA ARG A 146 7.28 -8.74 14.35
C ARG A 146 8.10 -9.82 13.66
#